data_AF-A0A1Y1WWH0-F1
#
_entry.id   AF-A0A1Y1WWH0-F1
#
_cell.length_a   1.000
_cell.length_b   1.000
_cell.length_c   1.000
_cell.angle_alpha   90.00
_cell.angle_beta   90.00
_cell.angle_gamma   90.00
#
_symmetry.space_group_name_H-M   'P 1'
#
loop_
_entity.id
_entity.type
_entity.pdbx_description
1 polymer ?
#
loop_
_entity_poly.entity_id
_entity_poly.type
_entity_poly.pdbx_seq_one_letter_code
_entity_poly.pdbx_strand_id
1 'polypeptide(L)'
;MEIIINSCSEHQIKMFKNNDIYYCENPICKSSCPVKTSAKCLPYIKEGINDINKNICVCTNGWTGNNCSEKIFVNFSNFEKILYTFNIPFLIIICAYIIFIIINRNNNIVKDTGLFKILLLSLGVILYFSSTFFETYNDYSGCTISFLNKHLGSFLVLIILYIYNELGHELGIKSVKDDKFTMLLSSVKSGDNSNITDNQLPSMSSSLKDVNQIKKTSSTDLDKFPSNNNLKHKEGINGSSERYYQSNDSLLASKKSFFSVNNIKKLVHENSRIGNFLNRSEDSIDYKSSNLSLRDIKNIILKKDIRNSHSIILESLIIYFVYIATTLLIIITFAINESNSNIIYESEISENDNIINNKHLVQNIRNGEWSYKCNLDTYDLFYNIVDLILLIIILLRGKQIYHFQCIFKCTKFITYSSILFVFLGPIFNIISITTLNNERFGKTVFEIFSNSLGFLIIFVLFSWDKIYYIIKKEGNDNKNYFILRSKEKCVLHNSYRYKYIDFYNLCSKLFIKTDDKKIKYFDLDSKIQYITDN
;
A
#
# COMPACT_ATOMS: atom_id res chain seq x y z
N MET A 1 -5.57 -43.86 -64.86
CA MET A 1 -6.11 -42.90 -63.89
C MET A 1 -6.61 -43.71 -62.72
N GLU A 2 -5.96 -43.61 -61.57
CA GLU A 2 -6.32 -44.35 -60.37
C GLU A 2 -7.25 -43.45 -59.53
N ILE A 3 -8.45 -43.93 -59.20
CA ILE A 3 -9.43 -43.18 -58.40
C ILE A 3 -9.34 -43.72 -56.97
N ILE A 4 -8.84 -42.91 -56.04
CA ILE A 4 -8.77 -43.25 -54.61
C ILE A 4 -10.07 -42.78 -53.95
N ILE A 5 -10.84 -43.72 -53.39
CA ILE A 5 -12.05 -43.41 -52.61
C ILE A 5 -11.67 -43.40 -51.13
N ASN A 6 -11.73 -42.22 -50.51
CA ASN A 6 -11.49 -42.10 -49.07
C ASN A 6 -12.65 -42.75 -48.27
N SER A 7 -12.32 -43.34 -47.12
CA SER A 7 -13.33 -43.81 -46.17
C SER A 7 -14.13 -42.64 -45.58
N CYS A 8 -15.40 -42.87 -45.23
CA CYS A 8 -16.20 -41.87 -44.54
C CYS A 8 -15.62 -41.54 -43.16
N SER A 9 -15.74 -40.28 -42.74
CA SER A 9 -15.37 -39.89 -41.39
C SER A 9 -16.29 -40.56 -40.36
N GLU A 10 -15.86 -40.65 -39.10
CA GLU A 10 -16.66 -41.26 -38.01
C GLU A 10 -18.03 -40.60 -37.80
N HIS A 11 -18.22 -39.38 -38.30
CA HIS A 11 -19.43 -38.57 -38.18
C HIS A 11 -20.32 -38.62 -39.43
N GLN A 12 -19.98 -39.44 -40.42
CA GLN A 12 -20.69 -39.56 -41.69
C GLN A 12 -21.28 -40.95 -41.88
N ILE A 13 -22.37 -41.01 -42.65
CA ILE A 13 -23.03 -42.24 -43.04
C ILE A 13 -22.51 -42.63 -44.42
N LYS A 14 -22.11 -43.89 -44.57
CA LYS A 14 -21.78 -44.48 -45.86
C LYS A 14 -23.07 -44.90 -46.57
N MET A 15 -23.36 -44.22 -47.67
CA MET A 15 -24.55 -44.44 -48.49
C MET A 15 -24.14 -45.09 -49.81
N PHE A 16 -24.96 -45.97 -50.37
CA PHE A 16 -24.67 -46.65 -51.63
C PHE A 16 -25.56 -46.10 -52.75
N LYS A 17 -24.95 -45.72 -53.88
CA LYS A 17 -25.66 -45.34 -55.10
C LYS A 17 -25.57 -46.50 -56.09
N ASN A 18 -26.61 -46.68 -56.94
CA ASN A 18 -26.70 -47.73 -57.95
C ASN A 18 -25.32 -48.08 -58.54
N ASN A 19 -24.94 -49.37 -58.49
CA ASN A 19 -23.64 -49.96 -58.84
C ASN A 19 -22.60 -50.08 -57.72
N ASP A 20 -23.00 -50.26 -56.46
CA ASP A 20 -22.09 -50.49 -55.30
C ASP A 20 -21.06 -49.39 -55.02
N ILE A 21 -21.20 -48.23 -55.66
CA ILE A 21 -20.36 -47.06 -55.39
C ILE A 21 -20.92 -46.36 -54.15
N TYR A 22 -20.13 -46.33 -53.08
CA TYR A 22 -20.53 -45.62 -51.88
C TYR A 22 -20.10 -44.14 -51.91
N TYR A 23 -20.87 -43.30 -51.22
CA TYR A 23 -20.54 -41.92 -50.92
C TYR A 23 -20.83 -41.63 -49.44
N CYS A 24 -20.24 -40.57 -48.90
CA CYS A 24 -20.41 -40.20 -47.50
C CYS A 24 -21.41 -39.06 -47.38
N GLU A 25 -22.40 -39.23 -46.52
CA GLU A 25 -23.45 -38.25 -46.26
C GLU A 25 -23.41 -37.82 -44.79
N ASN A 26 -23.67 -36.55 -44.52
CA ASN A 26 -23.81 -36.08 -43.14
C ASN A 26 -25.17 -36.52 -42.59
N PRO A 27 -25.25 -37.01 -41.34
CA PRO A 27 -26.52 -37.38 -40.73
C PRO A 27 -27.45 -36.17 -40.64
N ILE A 28 -28.72 -36.38 -40.94
CA ILE A 28 -29.77 -35.36 -40.83
C ILE A 28 -30.52 -35.61 -39.52
N CYS A 29 -30.55 -34.62 -38.62
CA CYS A 29 -31.30 -34.70 -37.37
C CYS A 29 -32.63 -33.94 -37.47
N LYS A 30 -33.54 -34.17 -36.51
CA LYS A 30 -34.77 -33.38 -36.35
C LYS A 30 -34.46 -31.89 -36.28
N SER A 31 -35.37 -31.05 -36.76
CA SER A 31 -35.23 -29.58 -36.71
C SER A 31 -35.10 -29.02 -35.29
N SER A 32 -35.55 -29.77 -34.27
CA SER A 32 -35.36 -29.41 -32.86
C SER A 32 -33.91 -29.57 -32.40
N CYS A 33 -33.05 -30.27 -33.16
CA CYS A 33 -31.63 -30.40 -32.89
C CYS A 33 -30.88 -29.21 -33.53
N PRO A 34 -30.30 -28.30 -32.73
CA PRO A 34 -29.64 -27.09 -33.22
C PRO A 34 -28.22 -27.40 -33.71
N VAL A 35 -28.14 -28.12 -34.83
CA VAL A 35 -26.88 -28.50 -35.47
C VAL A 35 -26.14 -27.22 -35.90
N LYS A 36 -24.84 -27.14 -35.60
CA LYS A 36 -23.89 -26.01 -35.82
C LYS A 36 -23.79 -24.99 -34.69
N THR A 37 -24.74 -24.93 -33.75
CA THR A 37 -24.67 -23.98 -32.62
C THR A 37 -24.36 -24.71 -31.31
N SER A 38 -25.29 -25.55 -30.85
CA SER A 38 -25.16 -26.25 -29.57
C SER A 38 -25.18 -27.77 -29.68
N ALA A 39 -25.45 -28.32 -30.86
CA ALA A 39 -25.50 -29.76 -31.09
C ALA A 39 -24.68 -30.22 -32.31
N LYS A 40 -24.31 -31.49 -32.27
CA LYS A 40 -23.82 -32.29 -33.39
C LYS A 40 -24.85 -33.38 -33.70
N CYS A 41 -25.07 -33.64 -34.98
CA CYS A 41 -25.86 -34.80 -35.39
C CYS A 41 -24.93 -35.99 -35.62
N LEU A 42 -25.21 -37.12 -34.96
CA LEU A 42 -24.47 -38.37 -35.12
C LEU A 42 -25.36 -39.42 -35.79
N PRO A 43 -24.79 -40.26 -36.65
CA PRO A 43 -25.56 -41.33 -37.27
C PRO A 43 -25.89 -42.43 -36.27
N TYR A 44 -27.10 -42.99 -36.34
CA TYR A 44 -27.46 -44.17 -35.53
C TYR A 44 -26.77 -45.45 -36.02
N ILE A 45 -26.65 -45.60 -37.35
CA ILE A 45 -25.96 -46.70 -38.02
C ILE A 45 -25.00 -46.09 -39.05
N LYS A 46 -23.79 -46.67 -39.19
CA LYS A 46 -22.74 -46.13 -40.06
C LYS A 46 -22.99 -46.34 -41.56
N GLU A 47 -23.89 -47.24 -41.94
CA GLU A 47 -24.13 -47.62 -43.34
C GLU A 47 -25.62 -47.72 -43.68
N GLY A 48 -25.99 -47.30 -44.90
CA GLY A 48 -27.22 -47.69 -45.59
C GLY A 48 -28.48 -46.86 -45.34
N ILE A 49 -28.63 -46.17 -44.20
CA ILE A 49 -29.86 -45.42 -43.88
C ILE A 49 -29.54 -44.10 -43.16
N ASN A 50 -29.96 -42.98 -43.75
CA ASN A 50 -29.96 -41.64 -43.12
C ASN A 50 -31.38 -41.26 -42.66
N ASP A 51 -31.84 -41.86 -41.56
CA ASP A 51 -33.19 -41.63 -41.02
C ASP A 51 -33.20 -40.52 -39.96
N ILE A 52 -33.93 -39.45 -40.26
CA ILE A 52 -34.07 -38.26 -39.41
C ILE A 52 -34.56 -38.57 -37.99
N ASN A 53 -35.34 -39.64 -37.81
CA ASN A 53 -35.91 -40.02 -36.52
C ASN A 53 -34.99 -40.92 -35.71
N LYS A 54 -33.98 -41.53 -36.34
CA LYS A 54 -33.04 -42.45 -35.69
C LYS A 54 -31.73 -41.76 -35.35
N ASN A 55 -31.27 -40.81 -36.17
CA ASN A 55 -30.03 -40.08 -35.92
C ASN A 55 -30.05 -39.38 -34.55
N ILE A 56 -28.89 -39.37 -33.90
CA ILE A 56 -28.74 -38.97 -32.50
C ILE A 56 -28.29 -37.51 -32.46
N CYS A 57 -29.06 -36.66 -31.78
CA CYS A 57 -28.64 -35.31 -31.44
C CYS A 57 -27.74 -35.36 -30.20
N VAL A 58 -26.47 -34.98 -30.32
CA VAL A 58 -25.52 -34.94 -29.21
C VAL A 58 -25.12 -33.50 -28.94
N CYS A 59 -25.29 -33.06 -27.70
CA CYS A 59 -24.92 -31.71 -27.31
C CYS A 59 -23.41 -31.52 -27.34
N THR A 60 -23.00 -30.36 -27.82
CA THR A 60 -21.62 -29.89 -27.68
C THR A 60 -21.31 -29.56 -26.22
N ASN A 61 -20.04 -29.60 -25.85
CA ASN A 61 -19.61 -29.25 -24.49
C ASN A 61 -20.24 -27.91 -24.07
N GLY A 62 -20.80 -27.84 -22.86
CA GLY A 62 -21.50 -26.65 -22.38
C GLY A 62 -23.00 -26.61 -22.56
N TRP A 63 -23.58 -27.59 -23.24
CA TRP A 63 -25.01 -27.66 -23.50
C TRP A 63 -25.59 -28.99 -23.01
N THR A 64 -26.85 -28.95 -22.57
CA THR A 64 -27.60 -30.10 -22.07
C THR A 64 -29.09 -30.00 -22.46
N GLY A 65 -29.87 -31.00 -22.08
CA GLY A 65 -31.29 -31.11 -22.38
C GLY A 65 -31.58 -31.79 -23.73
N ASN A 66 -32.84 -32.17 -23.95
CA ASN A 66 -33.26 -32.98 -25.09
C ASN A 66 -32.99 -32.34 -26.48
N ASN A 67 -32.87 -31.01 -26.52
CA ASN A 67 -32.60 -30.23 -27.73
C ASN A 67 -31.32 -29.39 -27.60
N CYS A 68 -30.45 -29.67 -26.62
CA CYS A 68 -29.23 -28.89 -26.39
C CYS A 68 -29.49 -27.38 -26.24
N SER A 69 -30.61 -27.03 -25.63
CA SER A 69 -31.06 -25.65 -25.43
C SER A 69 -30.65 -25.10 -24.05
N GLU A 70 -30.32 -25.98 -23.10
CA GLU A 70 -29.94 -25.59 -21.75
C GLU A 70 -28.43 -25.43 -21.66
N LYS A 71 -27.97 -24.31 -21.12
CA LYS A 71 -26.55 -24.07 -20.89
C LYS A 71 -26.13 -24.69 -19.56
N ILE A 72 -24.97 -25.34 -19.58
CA ILE A 72 -24.30 -25.80 -18.36
C ILE A 72 -23.46 -24.64 -17.85
N PHE A 73 -23.89 -24.02 -16.75
CA PHE A 73 -23.15 -22.95 -16.08
C PHE A 73 -22.09 -23.52 -15.14
N VAL A 74 -20.98 -22.79 -14.98
CA VAL A 74 -19.94 -23.12 -14.01
C VAL A 74 -20.56 -23.13 -12.60
N ASN A 75 -20.40 -24.24 -11.89
CA ASN A 75 -20.87 -24.35 -10.51
C ASN A 75 -19.81 -23.84 -9.53
N PHE A 76 -19.97 -22.61 -9.05
CA PHE A 76 -19.06 -22.00 -8.08
C PHE A 76 -19.28 -22.43 -6.63
N SER A 77 -20.28 -23.26 -6.30
CA SER A 77 -20.65 -23.56 -4.91
C SER A 77 -19.52 -24.16 -4.06
N ASN A 78 -18.70 -25.03 -4.64
CA ASN A 78 -17.53 -25.59 -3.94
C ASN A 78 -16.46 -24.53 -3.69
N PHE A 79 -16.28 -23.61 -4.63
CA PHE A 79 -15.32 -22.52 -4.51
C PHE A 79 -15.80 -21.48 -3.50
N GLU A 80 -17.08 -21.11 -3.51
CA GLU A 80 -17.70 -20.25 -2.50
C GLU A 80 -17.48 -20.79 -1.09
N LYS A 81 -17.68 -22.10 -0.87
CA LYS A 81 -17.40 -22.73 0.43
C LYS A 81 -15.94 -22.57 0.84
N ILE A 82 -14.99 -22.73 -0.09
CA ILE A 82 -13.57 -22.51 0.18
C ILE A 82 -13.31 -21.03 0.53
N LEU A 83 -13.86 -20.10 -0.24
CA LEU A 83 -13.75 -18.66 0.01
C LEU A 83 -14.31 -18.27 1.37
N TYR A 84 -15.51 -18.72 1.72
CA TYR A 84 -16.11 -18.48 3.04
C TYR A 84 -15.26 -19.06 4.16
N THR A 85 -14.79 -20.30 4.00
CA THR A 85 -13.94 -20.97 4.99
C THR A 85 -12.64 -20.20 5.23
N PHE A 86 -12.06 -19.61 4.19
CA PHE A 86 -10.82 -18.85 4.29
C PHE A 86 -11.04 -17.42 4.81
N ASN A 87 -12.03 -16.68 4.29
CA ASN A 87 -12.19 -15.25 4.55
C ASN A 87 -12.89 -14.94 5.87
N ILE A 88 -13.84 -15.77 6.33
CA ILE A 88 -14.56 -15.53 7.59
C ILE A 88 -13.60 -15.47 8.80
N PRO A 89 -12.66 -16.41 8.99
CA PRO A 89 -11.68 -16.32 10.06
C PRO A 89 -10.87 -15.02 10.04
N PHE A 90 -10.45 -14.54 8.86
CA PHE A 90 -9.70 -13.28 8.76
C PHE A 90 -10.54 -12.07 9.16
N LEU A 91 -11.79 -11.99 8.71
CA LEU A 91 -12.70 -10.93 9.12
C LEU A 91 -12.94 -10.94 10.63
N ILE A 92 -13.10 -12.12 11.24
CA ILE A 92 -13.21 -12.26 12.70
C ILE A 92 -11.94 -11.72 13.40
N ILE A 93 -10.75 -12.07 12.89
CA ILE A 93 -9.47 -11.57 13.44
C ILE A 93 -9.38 -10.05 13.33
N ILE A 94 -9.75 -9.46 12.19
CA ILE A 94 -9.71 -8.01 11.98
C ILE A 94 -10.72 -7.30 12.90
N CYS A 95 -11.93 -7.83 13.03
CA CYS A 95 -12.93 -7.30 13.96
C CYS A 95 -12.46 -7.39 15.42
N ALA A 96 -11.87 -8.51 15.83
CA ALA A 96 -11.28 -8.67 17.16
C ALA A 96 -10.15 -7.66 17.41
N TYR A 97 -9.31 -7.41 16.40
CA TYR A 97 -8.28 -6.37 16.45
C TYR A 97 -8.87 -4.97 16.61
N ILE A 98 -9.91 -4.61 15.86
CA ILE A 98 -10.59 -3.32 15.99
C ILE A 98 -11.12 -3.14 17.43
N ILE A 99 -11.81 -4.15 17.96
CA ILE A 99 -12.32 -4.13 19.35
C ILE A 99 -11.14 -3.96 20.33
N PHE A 100 -10.08 -4.73 20.15
CA PHE A 100 -8.87 -4.65 20.97
C PHE A 100 -8.25 -3.24 20.97
N ILE A 101 -8.14 -2.60 19.80
CA ILE A 101 -7.62 -1.24 19.65
C ILE A 101 -8.55 -0.20 20.29
N ILE A 102 -9.87 -0.35 20.15
CA ILE A 102 -10.85 0.55 20.77
C ILE A 102 -10.79 0.46 22.30
N ILE A 103 -10.72 -0.74 22.86
CA ILE A 103 -10.56 -0.95 24.32
C ILE A 103 -9.25 -0.31 24.80
N ASN A 104 -8.18 -0.49 24.04
CA ASN A 104 -6.84 0.00 24.38
C ASN A 104 -6.53 1.40 23.84
N ARG A 105 -7.54 2.18 23.45
CA ARG A 105 -7.38 3.53 22.87
C ARG A 105 -6.63 4.51 23.79
N ASN A 106 -6.58 4.22 25.09
CA ASN A 106 -5.92 5.05 26.07
C ASN A 106 -4.40 4.86 26.13
N ASN A 107 -3.87 3.77 25.57
CA ASN A 107 -2.43 3.52 25.53
C ASN A 107 -1.72 4.49 24.56
N ASN A 108 -0.53 4.96 24.94
CA ASN A 108 0.20 5.97 24.17
C ASN A 108 0.51 5.48 22.76
N ILE A 109 0.90 4.23 22.55
CA ILE A 109 1.14 3.69 21.20
C ILE A 109 -0.04 3.88 20.24
N VAL A 110 -1.29 3.73 20.71
CA VAL A 110 -2.51 3.92 19.89
C VAL A 110 -2.80 5.40 19.68
N LYS A 111 -2.65 6.22 20.74
CA LYS A 111 -2.81 7.67 20.64
C LYS A 111 -1.81 8.29 19.67
N ASP A 112 -0.55 7.87 19.78
CA ASP A 112 0.58 8.45 19.06
C ASP A 112 0.59 8.05 17.59
N THR A 113 0.32 6.78 17.31
CA THR A 113 0.18 6.33 15.92
C THR A 113 -1.12 6.84 15.28
N GLY A 114 -2.14 7.15 16.08
CA GLY A 114 -3.41 7.75 15.68
C GLY A 114 -4.51 6.70 15.48
N LEU A 115 -5.46 6.65 16.43
CA LEU A 115 -6.60 5.73 16.43
C LEU A 115 -7.37 5.71 15.10
N PHE A 116 -7.71 6.88 14.57
CA PHE A 116 -8.50 6.97 13.33
C PHE A 116 -7.77 6.37 12.12
N LYS A 117 -6.44 6.54 12.02
CA LYS A 117 -5.64 5.94 10.95
C LYS A 117 -5.63 4.40 11.04
N ILE A 118 -5.52 3.85 12.25
CA ILE A 118 -5.59 2.41 12.49
C ILE A 118 -6.97 1.85 12.09
N LEU A 119 -8.04 2.56 12.46
CA LEU A 119 -9.41 2.15 12.14
C LEU A 119 -9.69 2.24 10.63
N LEU A 120 -9.22 3.30 9.95
CA LEU A 120 -9.37 3.42 8.50
C LEU A 120 -8.60 2.34 7.74
N LEU A 121 -7.38 2.00 8.17
CA LEU A 121 -6.65 0.88 7.57
C LEU A 121 -7.45 -0.42 7.73
N SER A 122 -7.96 -0.68 8.94
CA SER A 122 -8.74 -1.89 9.22
C SER A 122 -10.04 -1.93 8.40
N LEU A 123 -10.70 -0.78 8.21
CA LEU A 123 -11.88 -0.65 7.34
C LEU A 123 -11.54 -0.95 5.88
N GLY A 124 -10.42 -0.45 5.36
CA GLY A 124 -9.96 -0.76 4.00
C GLY A 124 -9.72 -2.25 3.79
N VAL A 125 -9.09 -2.91 4.77
CA VAL A 125 -8.89 -4.37 4.76
C VAL A 125 -10.24 -5.12 4.82
N ILE A 126 -11.20 -4.69 5.64
CA ILE A 126 -12.55 -5.28 5.69
C ILE A 126 -13.28 -5.12 4.36
N LEU A 127 -13.25 -3.94 3.74
CA LEU A 127 -13.86 -3.70 2.43
C LEU A 127 -13.27 -4.64 1.37
N TYR A 128 -11.95 -4.78 1.34
CA TYR A 128 -11.27 -5.71 0.43
C TYR A 128 -11.71 -7.17 0.69
N PHE A 129 -11.63 -7.68 1.92
CA PHE A 129 -12.07 -9.05 2.19
C PHE A 129 -13.57 -9.26 1.94
N SER A 130 -14.39 -8.23 2.12
CA SER A 130 -15.82 -8.30 1.80
C SER A 130 -16.08 -8.41 0.29
N SER A 131 -15.20 -7.86 -0.57
CA SER A 131 -15.35 -7.97 -2.03
C SER A 131 -15.22 -9.41 -2.52
N THR A 132 -14.40 -10.21 -1.83
CA THR A 132 -14.13 -11.62 -2.20
C THR A 132 -15.38 -12.50 -2.11
N PHE A 133 -16.36 -12.16 -1.28
CA PHE A 133 -17.64 -12.89 -1.21
C PHE A 133 -18.51 -12.68 -2.45
N PHE A 134 -18.26 -11.61 -3.19
CA PHE A 134 -19.00 -11.27 -4.40
C PHE A 134 -18.25 -11.64 -5.67
N GLU A 135 -17.05 -12.25 -5.61
CA GLU A 135 -16.26 -12.58 -6.81
C GLU A 135 -16.82 -13.74 -7.62
N THR A 136 -17.67 -14.60 -7.03
CA THR A 136 -18.43 -15.66 -7.73
C THR A 136 -19.76 -15.16 -8.29
N TYR A 137 -19.81 -13.88 -8.67
CA TYR A 137 -21.02 -13.25 -9.20
C TYR A 137 -21.54 -13.97 -10.45
N ASN A 138 -22.86 -14.12 -10.51
CA ASN A 138 -23.58 -14.64 -11.69
C ASN A 138 -24.31 -13.53 -12.46
N ASP A 139 -24.28 -12.31 -11.94
CA ASP A 139 -24.99 -11.14 -12.44
C ASP A 139 -24.14 -9.87 -12.35
N TYR A 140 -24.67 -8.79 -12.94
CA TYR A 140 -24.00 -7.49 -12.95
C TYR A 140 -23.90 -6.85 -11.55
N SER A 141 -24.93 -7.04 -10.71
CA SER A 141 -24.98 -6.47 -9.36
C SER A 141 -23.84 -7.03 -8.50
N GLY A 142 -23.67 -8.35 -8.47
CA GLY A 142 -22.55 -9.00 -7.78
C GLY A 142 -21.20 -8.51 -8.28
N CYS A 143 -21.03 -8.38 -9.60
CA CYS A 143 -19.79 -7.82 -10.15
C CYS A 143 -19.53 -6.39 -9.68
N THR A 144 -20.56 -5.53 -9.71
CA THR A 144 -20.45 -4.13 -9.31
C THR A 144 -20.05 -3.98 -7.85
N ILE A 145 -20.68 -4.75 -6.95
CA ILE A 145 -20.37 -4.74 -5.52
C ILE A 145 -18.94 -5.25 -5.28
N SER A 146 -18.54 -6.33 -5.97
CA SER A 146 -17.19 -6.87 -5.90
C SER A 146 -16.16 -5.82 -6.33
N PHE A 147 -16.34 -5.24 -7.52
CA PHE A 147 -15.47 -4.21 -8.09
C PHE A 147 -15.34 -2.99 -7.17
N LEU A 148 -16.46 -2.45 -6.69
CA LEU A 148 -16.48 -1.28 -5.81
C LEU A 148 -15.72 -1.55 -4.51
N ASN A 149 -16.04 -2.64 -3.81
CA ASN A 149 -15.42 -2.95 -2.52
C ASN A 149 -13.92 -3.28 -2.66
N LYS A 150 -13.54 -4.00 -3.74
CA LYS A 150 -12.14 -4.35 -4.04
C LYS A 150 -11.29 -3.09 -4.19
N HIS A 151 -11.72 -2.16 -5.05
CA HIS A 151 -10.94 -0.97 -5.38
C HIS A 151 -11.01 0.13 -4.32
N LEU A 152 -12.14 0.31 -3.64
CA LEU A 152 -12.21 1.25 -2.52
C LEU A 152 -11.40 0.76 -1.32
N GLY A 153 -11.49 -0.54 -0.99
CA GLY A 153 -10.75 -1.14 0.10
C GLY A 153 -9.24 -1.09 -0.10
N SER A 154 -8.77 -1.52 -1.27
CA SER A 154 -7.35 -1.48 -1.65
C SER A 154 -6.78 -0.07 -1.62
N PHE A 155 -7.43 0.88 -2.28
CA PHE A 155 -6.96 2.26 -2.34
C PHE A 155 -6.98 2.94 -0.96
N LEU A 156 -7.97 2.64 -0.11
CA LEU A 156 -8.01 3.13 1.29
C LEU A 156 -6.83 2.59 2.11
N VAL A 157 -6.44 1.33 1.92
CA VAL A 157 -5.24 0.79 2.56
C VAL A 157 -4.01 1.55 2.07
N LEU A 158 -3.83 1.66 0.75
CA LEU A 158 -2.66 2.30 0.15
C LEU A 158 -2.51 3.78 0.55
N ILE A 159 -3.61 4.55 0.59
CA ILE A 159 -3.55 5.96 0.98
C ILE A 159 -3.13 6.13 2.44
N ILE A 160 -3.55 5.22 3.34
CA ILE A 160 -3.11 5.25 4.74
C ILE A 160 -1.62 4.90 4.84
N LEU A 161 -1.14 3.90 4.08
CA LEU A 161 0.29 3.58 4.03
C LEU A 161 1.12 4.77 3.49
N TYR A 162 0.61 5.44 2.46
CA TYR A 162 1.21 6.66 1.91
C TYR A 162 1.31 7.77 2.97
N ILE A 163 0.22 8.06 3.70
CA ILE A 163 0.22 9.05 4.78
C ILE A 163 1.27 8.71 5.86
N TYR A 164 1.39 7.44 6.27
CA TYR A 164 2.40 7.05 7.27
C TYR A 164 3.84 7.24 6.76
N ASN A 165 4.09 6.92 5.48
CA ASN A 165 5.42 7.10 4.89
C ASN A 165 5.74 8.59 4.72
N GLU A 166 4.83 9.40 4.20
CA GLU A 166 5.06 10.84 4.02
C GLU A 166 5.22 11.58 5.36
N LEU A 167 4.41 11.26 6.38
CA LEU A 167 4.62 11.81 7.73
C LEU A 167 5.95 11.35 8.34
N GLY A 168 6.36 10.10 8.08
CA GLY A 168 7.67 9.61 8.48
C GLY A 168 8.81 10.33 7.76
N HIS A 169 8.58 10.74 6.51
CA HIS A 169 9.54 11.46 5.70
C HIS A 169 9.67 12.93 6.14
N GLU A 170 8.57 13.68 6.22
CA GLU A 170 8.61 15.11 6.54
C GLU A 170 9.04 15.39 7.99
N LEU A 171 8.59 14.57 8.93
CA LEU A 171 8.86 14.78 10.36
C LEU A 171 10.08 13.98 10.85
N GLY A 172 10.67 13.14 10.00
CA GLY A 172 11.86 12.36 10.36
C GLY A 172 13.13 13.21 10.37
N ILE A 173 14.04 12.95 11.31
CA ILE A 173 15.33 13.62 11.37
C ILE A 173 16.38 12.74 10.71
N LYS A 174 17.00 13.21 9.63
CA LYS A 174 18.09 12.47 8.97
C LYS A 174 19.29 12.35 9.93
N SER A 175 19.79 11.13 10.12
CA SER A 175 20.90 10.84 11.03
C SER A 175 22.12 11.73 10.72
N VAL A 176 22.72 12.33 11.75
CA VAL A 176 23.73 13.44 11.76
C VAL A 176 25.12 13.06 11.21
N LYS A 177 25.20 12.23 10.16
CA LYS A 177 26.37 12.29 9.26
C LYS A 177 26.21 13.36 8.18
N ASP A 178 25.13 14.13 8.21
CA ASP A 178 24.87 15.20 7.25
C ASP A 178 25.46 16.54 7.72
N ASP A 179 26.48 17.01 7.00
CA ASP A 179 27.23 18.26 7.21
C ASP A 179 26.36 19.53 7.33
N LYS A 180 25.10 19.46 6.88
CA LYS A 180 24.14 20.57 6.88
C LYS A 180 23.82 21.08 8.29
N PHE A 181 23.79 20.19 9.28
CA PHE A 181 23.50 20.57 10.67
C PHE A 181 24.75 21.09 11.39
N THR A 182 25.90 20.51 11.09
CA THR A 182 27.21 20.95 11.59
C THR A 182 27.53 22.36 11.11
N MET A 183 27.18 22.72 9.87
CA MET A 183 27.34 24.08 9.36
C MET A 183 26.53 25.12 10.14
N LEU A 184 25.26 24.87 10.41
CA LEU A 184 24.41 25.80 11.19
C LEU A 184 24.87 25.95 12.64
N LEU A 185 25.39 24.88 13.25
CA LEU A 185 25.98 24.95 14.59
C LEU A 185 27.32 25.71 14.59
N SER A 186 28.13 25.54 13.54
CA SER A 186 29.43 26.20 13.44
C SER A 186 29.31 27.71 13.27
N SER A 187 28.31 28.20 12.51
CA SER A 187 28.06 29.63 12.33
C SER A 187 27.58 30.33 13.60
N VAL A 188 26.95 29.59 14.51
CA VAL A 188 26.53 30.13 15.82
C VAL A 188 27.71 30.22 16.79
N LYS A 189 28.67 29.30 16.70
CA LYS A 189 29.86 29.32 17.59
C LYS A 189 30.90 30.36 17.20
N SER A 190 30.92 30.83 15.94
CA SER A 190 31.89 31.82 15.48
C SER A 190 31.52 33.27 15.80
N GLY A 191 30.34 33.54 16.39
CA GLY A 191 29.85 34.90 16.63
C GLY A 191 30.30 35.57 17.94
N ASP A 192 30.80 34.82 18.93
CA ASP A 192 30.98 35.32 20.29
C ASP A 192 32.45 35.60 20.70
N ASN A 193 33.42 35.51 19.78
CA ASN A 193 34.84 35.68 20.12
C ASN A 193 35.48 37.02 19.70
N SER A 194 34.69 38.04 19.32
CA SER A 194 35.24 39.39 19.13
C SER A 194 35.12 40.22 20.41
N ASN A 195 36.26 40.34 21.10
CA ASN A 195 36.65 41.40 22.05
C ASN A 195 36.18 41.24 23.51
N ILE A 196 36.73 40.25 24.21
CA ILE A 196 37.14 40.49 25.60
C ILE A 196 38.61 40.93 25.54
N THR A 197 38.82 42.23 25.61
CA THR A 197 40.13 42.83 25.86
C THR A 197 40.61 42.39 27.24
N ASP A 198 41.66 41.58 27.25
CA ASP A 198 42.52 41.37 28.42
C ASP A 198 43.02 42.72 28.92
N ASN A 199 42.60 43.12 30.12
CA ASN A 199 43.35 44.06 30.94
C ASN A 199 43.11 43.79 32.43
N GLN A 200 44.19 43.29 33.04
CA GLN A 200 44.65 43.53 34.41
C GLN A 200 43.78 43.07 35.60
N LEU A 201 44.29 42.07 36.34
CA LEU A 201 44.41 42.16 37.80
C LEU A 201 45.50 41.20 38.33
N PRO A 202 46.23 41.56 39.39
CA PRO A 202 47.59 41.07 39.63
C PRO A 202 47.66 39.86 40.56
N SER A 203 48.80 39.21 40.43
CA SER A 203 49.40 38.23 41.32
C SER A 203 49.24 38.56 42.81
N MET A 204 48.66 37.62 43.57
CA MET A 204 48.90 37.53 45.01
C MET A 204 49.39 36.13 45.34
N SER A 205 50.68 36.06 45.63
CA SER A 205 51.40 34.91 46.15
C SER A 205 51.21 34.80 47.67
N SER A 206 50.80 33.65 48.17
CA SER A 206 51.19 33.17 49.51
C SER A 206 50.86 31.70 49.75
N SER A 207 51.91 30.89 49.83
CA SER A 207 52.19 29.83 50.81
C SER A 207 51.09 28.88 51.30
N LEU A 208 51.34 27.57 51.16
CA LEU A 208 51.50 26.55 52.24
C LEU A 208 51.53 25.16 51.56
N LYS A 209 52.73 24.59 51.36
CA LYS A 209 53.38 23.55 52.20
C LYS A 209 52.62 22.22 52.31
N ASP A 210 53.21 21.21 51.66
CA ASP A 210 53.45 19.84 52.09
C ASP A 210 52.55 19.23 53.18
N VAL A 211 51.87 18.12 52.85
CA VAL A 211 51.91 16.89 53.67
C VAL A 211 51.75 15.67 52.76
N ASN A 212 52.79 14.84 52.76
CA ASN A 212 52.82 13.47 52.26
C ASN A 212 52.12 12.50 53.25
N GLN A 213 51.67 11.37 52.69
CA GLN A 213 51.69 10.02 53.31
C GLN A 213 50.56 9.49 54.22
N ILE A 214 50.08 8.30 53.80
CA ILE A 214 49.83 7.05 54.58
C ILE A 214 48.50 6.88 55.36
N LYS A 215 47.67 5.91 54.92
CA LYS A 215 47.16 4.68 55.62
C LYS A 215 45.90 4.15 54.89
N LYS A 216 45.88 2.95 54.31
CA LYS A 216 45.74 1.58 54.86
C LYS A 216 44.44 1.29 55.64
N THR A 217 43.81 0.17 55.26
CA THR A 217 42.81 -0.70 55.95
C THR A 217 41.38 -0.16 56.03
N SER A 218 40.28 -0.90 55.83
CA SER A 218 40.01 -2.33 56.13
C SER A 218 38.74 -2.86 55.39
N SER A 219 38.82 -4.12 54.94
CA SER A 219 37.83 -5.23 54.93
C SER A 219 36.31 -4.99 54.98
N THR A 220 35.58 -5.71 54.11
CA THR A 220 34.64 -6.78 54.50
C THR A 220 34.36 -7.76 53.34
N ASP A 221 34.12 -9.01 53.75
CA ASP A 221 34.14 -10.30 53.05
C ASP A 221 32.87 -10.70 52.26
N LEU A 222 32.97 -11.91 51.65
CA LEU A 222 31.94 -12.89 51.21
C LEU A 222 31.55 -12.81 49.71
N ASP A 223 31.59 -13.85 48.86
CA ASP A 223 31.84 -15.31 48.93
C ASP A 223 32.26 -15.79 47.51
N LYS A 224 33.36 -16.51 47.29
CA LYS A 224 33.52 -17.99 47.19
C LYS A 224 32.44 -18.75 46.39
N PHE A 225 32.82 -19.31 45.22
CA PHE A 225 32.80 -20.75 44.86
C PHE A 225 33.26 -20.98 43.40
N PRO A 226 33.66 -22.21 42.97
CA PRO A 226 35.04 -22.45 42.58
C PRO A 226 35.24 -22.88 41.12
N SER A 227 36.49 -22.75 40.70
CA SER A 227 37.13 -23.36 39.54
C SER A 227 37.32 -24.88 39.69
N ASN A 228 37.18 -25.61 38.58
CA ASN A 228 38.10 -26.69 38.17
C ASN A 228 37.96 -26.89 36.65
N ASN A 229 39.03 -26.62 35.89
CA ASN A 229 40.01 -27.57 35.33
C ASN A 229 39.40 -28.56 34.31
N ASN A 230 40.00 -28.90 33.18
CA ASN A 230 41.18 -28.49 32.42
C ASN A 230 41.08 -29.24 31.06
N LEU A 231 41.91 -28.80 30.11
CA LEU A 231 42.63 -29.59 29.08
C LEU A 231 42.16 -29.59 27.61
N LYS A 232 43.08 -29.01 26.80
CA LYS A 232 43.60 -29.44 25.46
C LYS A 232 42.58 -29.43 24.31
N HIS A 233 42.91 -29.11 23.06
CA HIS A 233 44.16 -29.01 22.34
C HIS A 233 43.93 -28.15 21.07
N LYS A 234 45.04 -27.65 20.50
CA LYS A 234 45.25 -26.98 19.20
C LYS A 234 44.19 -27.22 18.11
N GLU A 235 43.88 -26.15 17.36
CA GLU A 235 44.30 -26.04 15.95
C GLU A 235 44.15 -24.58 15.47
N GLY A 236 45.22 -24.05 14.89
CA GLY A 236 45.25 -22.74 14.26
C GLY A 236 44.67 -22.82 12.86
N ILE A 237 43.71 -21.94 12.56
CA ILE A 237 43.26 -21.68 11.19
C ILE A 237 43.26 -20.17 10.97
N ASN A 238 43.90 -19.82 9.86
CA ASN A 238 44.21 -18.49 9.38
C ASN A 238 43.03 -17.51 9.43
N GLY A 239 43.23 -16.42 10.16
CA GLY A 239 42.38 -15.22 10.06
C GLY A 239 42.61 -14.52 8.73
N SER A 240 41.65 -14.67 7.82
CA SER A 240 41.55 -13.86 6.62
C SER A 240 41.19 -12.42 7.00
N SER A 241 42.16 -11.53 6.80
CA SER A 241 42.01 -10.07 6.82
C SER A 241 40.90 -9.64 5.84
N GLU A 242 39.76 -9.21 6.38
CA GLU A 242 38.78 -8.43 5.64
C GLU A 242 39.37 -7.04 5.37
N ARG A 243 39.86 -6.85 4.14
CA ARG A 243 40.22 -5.53 3.61
C ARG A 243 38.94 -4.70 3.46
N TYR A 244 38.81 -3.70 4.30
CA TYR A 244 37.89 -2.59 4.09
C TYR A 244 38.22 -1.91 2.75
N TYR A 245 37.33 -2.04 1.76
CA TYR A 245 37.35 -1.20 0.57
C TYR A 245 36.90 0.22 0.97
N GLN A 246 37.87 1.13 1.14
CA GLN A 246 37.63 2.57 1.04
C GLN A 246 37.46 2.91 -0.45
N SER A 247 36.21 2.95 -0.91
CA SER A 247 35.88 3.52 -2.23
C SER A 247 35.90 5.05 -2.13
N ASN A 248 36.83 5.67 -2.86
CA ASN A 248 36.90 7.12 -3.08
C ASN A 248 35.71 7.60 -3.95
N ASP A 249 34.55 7.82 -3.33
CA ASP A 249 33.38 8.46 -3.97
C ASP A 249 33.12 9.89 -3.44
N SER A 250 34.12 10.50 -2.78
CA SER A 250 34.00 11.82 -2.16
C SER A 250 33.97 13.01 -3.14
N LEU A 251 34.15 12.79 -4.45
CA LEU A 251 34.27 13.89 -5.42
C LEU A 251 32.99 14.23 -6.20
N LEU A 252 31.95 13.38 -6.17
CA LEU A 252 30.69 13.65 -6.90
C LEU A 252 29.51 14.07 -6.00
N ALA A 253 29.63 13.95 -4.68
CA ALA A 253 28.60 14.36 -3.73
C ALA A 253 28.68 15.85 -3.30
N SER A 254 29.79 16.55 -3.58
CA SER A 254 29.97 17.95 -3.16
C SER A 254 29.33 18.99 -4.09
N LYS A 255 28.83 18.59 -5.26
CA LYS A 255 28.20 19.52 -6.23
C LYS A 255 26.68 19.74 -6.04
N LYS A 256 26.03 19.05 -5.08
CA LYS A 256 24.58 19.20 -4.82
C LYS A 256 24.20 19.91 -3.51
N SER A 257 25.14 20.32 -2.66
CA SER A 257 24.85 21.05 -1.42
C SER A 257 24.86 22.57 -1.54
N PHE A 258 25.10 23.12 -2.74
CA PHE A 258 24.91 24.54 -3.05
C PHE A 258 23.43 24.94 -3.24
N PHE A 259 22.51 24.25 -2.56
CA PHE A 259 21.16 24.78 -2.26
C PHE A 259 21.25 25.82 -1.13
N SER A 260 22.10 26.82 -1.38
CA SER A 260 21.74 28.23 -1.43
C SER A 260 21.17 28.82 -0.14
N VAL A 261 22.07 29.28 0.73
CA VAL A 261 21.85 30.43 1.62
C VAL A 261 21.30 31.64 0.83
N ASN A 262 21.57 31.71 -0.48
CA ASN A 262 20.95 32.71 -1.37
C ASN A 262 19.43 32.53 -1.52
N ASN A 263 18.84 31.35 -1.31
CA ASN A 263 17.39 31.15 -1.34
C ASN A 263 16.73 31.60 -0.04
N ILE A 264 17.44 31.54 1.09
CA ILE A 264 16.97 32.14 2.35
C ILE A 264 17.03 33.67 2.22
N LYS A 265 18.12 34.23 1.67
CA LYS A 265 18.17 35.65 1.32
C LYS A 265 17.07 36.03 0.32
N LYS A 266 16.78 35.19 -0.68
CA LYS A 266 15.72 35.44 -1.68
C LYS A 266 14.31 35.35 -1.09
N LEU A 267 14.04 34.42 -0.15
CA LEU A 267 12.77 34.35 0.58
C LEU A 267 12.57 35.55 1.52
N VAL A 268 13.64 36.03 2.15
CA VAL A 268 13.60 37.29 2.93
C VAL A 268 13.37 38.49 2.01
N HIS A 269 13.91 38.47 0.79
CA HIS A 269 13.77 39.56 -0.18
C HIS A 269 12.46 39.55 -0.99
N GLU A 270 11.82 38.39 -1.18
CA GLU A 270 10.52 38.28 -1.88
C GLU A 270 9.35 38.70 -0.98
N ASN A 271 9.46 38.53 0.34
CA ASN A 271 8.49 39.11 1.28
C ASN A 271 8.65 40.64 1.46
N SER A 272 9.75 41.24 1.00
CA SER A 272 9.95 42.70 1.04
C SER A 272 9.38 43.42 -0.20
N ARG A 273 8.83 42.70 -1.19
CA ARG A 273 8.31 43.29 -2.44
C ARG A 273 6.84 43.72 -2.40
N ILE A 274 6.18 43.65 -1.24
CA ILE A 274 4.84 44.24 -1.02
C ILE A 274 4.94 45.76 -0.68
N GLY A 275 6.15 46.32 -0.62
CA GLY A 275 6.40 47.73 -0.28
C GLY A 275 6.80 48.65 -1.45
N ASN A 276 6.31 48.44 -2.68
CA ASN A 276 6.62 49.34 -3.80
C ASN A 276 5.56 50.42 -4.01
N PHE A 277 5.25 51.16 -2.94
CA PHE A 277 4.55 52.45 -3.01
C PHE A 277 5.26 53.40 -2.05
N LEU A 278 6.47 53.84 -2.40
CA LEU A 278 7.09 55.10 -1.94
C LEU A 278 8.50 55.22 -2.56
N ASN A 279 8.57 55.81 -3.75
CA ASN A 279 9.76 56.54 -4.16
C ASN A 279 9.85 57.79 -3.30
N ARG A 280 10.59 57.74 -2.19
CA ARG A 280 10.99 58.96 -1.49
C ARG A 280 12.32 58.77 -0.76
N SER A 281 13.30 59.52 -1.28
CA SER A 281 14.57 59.93 -0.67
C SER A 281 15.52 58.84 -0.15
N GLU A 282 16.68 58.78 -0.80
CA GLU A 282 17.94 58.24 -0.29
C GLU A 282 18.35 58.97 1.00
N ASP A 283 17.75 58.62 2.12
CA ASP A 283 18.36 58.82 3.42
C ASP A 283 18.80 57.46 3.95
N SER A 284 20.04 57.41 4.42
CA SER A 284 20.76 56.26 4.96
C SER A 284 19.86 55.31 5.77
N ILE A 285 19.38 54.25 5.13
CA ILE A 285 18.76 53.13 5.81
C ILE A 285 19.89 52.38 6.51
N ASP A 286 20.10 52.76 7.76
CA ASP A 286 20.77 52.00 8.78
C ASP A 286 20.15 50.59 8.75
N TYR A 287 20.82 49.66 8.06
CA TYR A 287 20.47 48.25 8.02
C TYR A 287 20.74 47.75 9.44
N LYS A 288 19.77 48.01 10.34
CA LYS A 288 19.55 47.22 11.55
C LYS A 288 19.35 45.81 11.03
N SER A 289 20.47 45.10 10.94
CA SER A 289 20.61 43.67 11.02
C SER A 289 19.84 43.25 12.26
N SER A 290 18.53 43.13 12.11
CA SER A 290 17.66 42.59 13.12
C SER A 290 18.19 41.19 13.35
N ASN A 291 18.79 41.01 14.52
CA ASN A 291 19.30 39.72 14.99
C ASN A 291 18.09 38.78 15.06
N LEU A 292 17.76 38.16 13.93
CA LEU A 292 16.68 37.19 13.81
C LEU A 292 17.07 36.08 14.77
N SER A 293 16.33 35.99 15.87
CA SER A 293 16.76 35.15 16.96
C SER A 293 16.76 33.71 16.47
N LEU A 294 17.65 32.88 17.02
CA LEU A 294 17.65 31.44 16.73
C LEU A 294 16.25 30.82 16.94
N ARG A 295 15.45 31.42 17.84
CA ARG A 295 14.04 31.06 18.09
C ARG A 295 13.16 31.31 16.86
N ASP A 296 13.33 32.43 16.18
CA ASP A 296 12.55 32.78 14.99
C ASP A 296 12.86 31.83 13.83
N ILE A 297 14.14 31.50 13.61
CA ILE A 297 14.55 30.51 12.59
C ILE A 297 13.93 29.14 12.87
N LYS A 298 13.94 28.69 14.13
CA LYS A 298 13.33 27.42 14.54
C LYS A 298 11.82 27.41 14.30
N ASN A 299 11.13 28.48 14.69
CA ASN A 299 9.69 28.62 14.47
C ASN A 299 9.33 28.61 12.98
N ILE A 300 10.16 29.20 12.12
CA ILE A 300 9.95 29.18 10.66
C ILE A 300 10.07 27.76 10.11
N ILE A 301 11.09 26.99 10.51
CA ILE A 301 11.27 25.60 10.08
C ILE A 301 10.09 24.74 10.56
N LEU A 302 9.74 24.88 11.85
CA LEU A 302 8.63 24.16 12.47
C LEU A 302 7.29 24.45 11.78
N LYS A 303 7.00 25.74 11.52
CA LYS A 303 5.80 26.18 10.80
C LYS A 303 5.72 25.53 9.42
N LYS A 304 6.85 25.38 8.73
CA LYS A 304 6.92 24.72 7.44
C LYS A 304 6.60 23.23 7.54
N ASP A 305 7.19 22.51 8.48
CA ASP A 305 7.00 21.05 8.61
C ASP A 305 5.57 20.70 9.02
N ILE A 306 4.95 21.49 9.92
CA ILE A 306 3.53 21.35 10.28
C ILE A 306 2.64 21.60 9.06
N ARG A 307 2.91 22.69 8.31
CA ARG A 307 2.15 23.04 7.10
C ARG A 307 2.22 21.94 6.06
N ASN A 308 3.41 21.41 5.80
CA ASN A 308 3.62 20.31 4.86
C ASN A 308 2.87 19.05 5.29
N SER A 309 3.02 18.64 6.55
CA SER A 309 2.33 17.47 7.09
C SER A 309 0.81 17.59 6.97
N HIS A 310 0.28 18.79 7.25
CA HIS A 310 -1.14 19.06 7.11
C HIS A 310 -1.60 19.04 5.65
N SER A 311 -0.82 19.64 4.75
CA SER A 311 -1.08 19.63 3.30
C SER A 311 -1.17 18.20 2.78
N ILE A 312 -0.23 17.34 3.15
CA ILE A 312 -0.18 15.94 2.72
C ILE A 312 -1.44 15.18 3.14
N ILE A 313 -1.89 15.34 4.39
CA ILE A 313 -3.10 14.66 4.86
C ILE A 313 -4.32 15.17 4.10
N LEU A 314 -4.44 16.48 3.90
CA LEU A 314 -5.57 17.09 3.17
C LEU A 314 -5.58 16.66 1.70
N GLU A 315 -4.43 16.72 1.03
CA GLU A 315 -4.24 16.25 -0.35
C GLU A 315 -4.64 14.77 -0.48
N SER A 316 -4.21 13.93 0.45
CA SER A 316 -4.55 12.50 0.47
C SER A 316 -6.07 12.27 0.62
N LEU A 317 -6.74 13.06 1.45
CA LEU A 317 -8.21 13.00 1.60
C LEU A 317 -8.94 13.44 0.32
N ILE A 318 -8.46 14.50 -0.33
CA ILE A 318 -9.03 14.99 -1.60
C ILE A 318 -8.84 13.93 -2.69
N ILE A 319 -7.64 13.36 -2.82
CA ILE A 319 -7.33 12.29 -3.77
C ILE A 319 -8.25 11.09 -3.55
N TYR A 320 -8.48 10.69 -2.29
CA TYR A 320 -9.39 9.60 -1.97
C TYR A 320 -10.84 9.89 -2.37
N PHE A 321 -11.32 11.11 -2.14
CA PHE A 321 -12.68 11.50 -2.57
C PHE A 321 -12.83 11.53 -4.10
N VAL A 322 -11.83 12.04 -4.82
CA VAL A 322 -11.79 12.02 -6.29
C VAL A 322 -11.79 10.57 -6.81
N TYR A 323 -11.04 9.68 -6.17
CA TYR A 323 -11.02 8.26 -6.51
C TYR A 323 -12.39 7.58 -6.32
N ILE A 324 -13.10 7.87 -5.22
CA ILE A 324 -14.48 7.38 -5.02
C ILE A 324 -15.40 7.92 -6.12
N ALA A 325 -15.37 9.23 -6.37
CA ALA A 325 -16.25 9.87 -7.35
C ALA A 325 -16.06 9.32 -8.77
N THR A 326 -14.80 9.09 -9.17
CA THR A 326 -14.46 8.49 -10.47
C THR A 326 -14.89 7.03 -10.55
N THR A 327 -14.71 6.24 -9.49
CA THR A 327 -15.20 4.86 -9.42
C THR A 327 -16.72 4.78 -9.58
N LEU A 328 -17.46 5.63 -8.86
CA LEU A 328 -18.91 5.70 -8.94
C LEU A 328 -19.38 6.16 -10.33
N LEU A 329 -18.70 7.13 -10.94
CA LEU A 329 -19.01 7.60 -12.29
C LEU A 329 -18.82 6.48 -13.33
N ILE A 330 -17.77 5.67 -13.23
CA ILE A 330 -17.56 4.50 -14.10
C ILE A 330 -18.70 3.49 -13.93
N ILE A 331 -19.10 3.18 -12.70
CA ILE A 331 -20.21 2.25 -12.43
C ILE A 331 -21.54 2.79 -13.00
N ILE A 332 -21.84 4.07 -12.79
CA ILE A 332 -23.08 4.70 -13.27
C ILE A 332 -23.12 4.75 -14.80
N THR A 333 -22.03 5.17 -15.44
CA THR A 333 -21.95 5.20 -16.91
C THR A 333 -22.10 3.81 -17.50
N PHE A 334 -21.55 2.79 -16.85
CA PHE A 334 -21.71 1.41 -17.27
C PHE A 334 -23.15 0.92 -17.10
N ALA A 335 -23.78 1.19 -15.95
CA ALA A 335 -25.16 0.82 -15.69
C ALA A 335 -26.14 1.48 -16.68
N ILE A 336 -25.93 2.75 -17.05
CA ILE A 336 -26.73 3.45 -18.07
C ILE A 336 -26.55 2.81 -19.45
N ASN A 337 -25.31 2.50 -19.84
CA ASN A 337 -25.03 1.86 -21.12
C ASN A 337 -25.67 0.47 -21.21
N GLU A 338 -25.64 -0.30 -20.13
CA GLU A 338 -26.29 -1.60 -20.04
C GLU A 338 -27.82 -1.45 -20.18
N SER A 339 -28.42 -0.51 -19.45
CA SER A 339 -29.85 -0.20 -19.54
C SER A 339 -30.27 0.20 -20.96
N ASN A 340 -29.50 1.06 -21.63
CA ASN A 340 -29.79 1.50 -22.99
C ASN A 340 -29.65 0.36 -24.01
N SER A 341 -28.66 -0.52 -23.80
CA SER A 341 -28.48 -1.67 -24.67
C SER A 341 -29.69 -2.60 -24.63
N ASN A 342 -30.25 -2.85 -23.45
CA ASN A 342 -31.43 -3.70 -23.29
C ASN A 342 -32.67 -3.13 -24.02
N ILE A 343 -32.86 -1.80 -23.99
CA ILE A 343 -33.97 -1.13 -24.69
C ILE A 343 -33.85 -1.28 -26.22
N ILE A 344 -32.65 -1.09 -26.77
CA ILE A 344 -32.44 -1.21 -28.22
C ILE A 344 -32.70 -2.65 -28.68
N TYR A 345 -32.21 -3.64 -27.92
CA TYR A 345 -32.42 -5.04 -28.28
C TYR A 345 -33.89 -5.47 -28.21
N GLU A 346 -34.68 -4.97 -27.25
CA GLU A 346 -36.11 -5.28 -27.17
C GLU A 346 -36.88 -4.83 -28.43
N SER A 347 -36.39 -3.79 -29.12
CA SER A 347 -37.02 -3.27 -30.34
C SER A 347 -36.68 -4.04 -31.64
N GLU A 348 -35.63 -4.87 -31.66
CA GLU A 348 -35.20 -5.66 -32.82
C GLU A 348 -35.58 -7.16 -32.72
N ILE A 349 -36.19 -7.57 -31.61
CA ILE A 349 -36.64 -8.94 -31.33
C ILE A 349 -37.99 -9.21 -32.00
N SER A 350 -37.97 -9.35 -33.33
CA SER A 350 -39.11 -9.91 -34.06
C SER A 350 -38.80 -11.19 -34.85
N GLU A 351 -37.57 -11.71 -34.90
CA GLU A 351 -37.32 -12.99 -35.60
C GLU A 351 -36.03 -13.78 -35.23
N ASN A 352 -35.23 -13.39 -34.22
CA ASN A 352 -33.91 -14.01 -33.98
C ASN A 352 -33.44 -14.10 -32.50
N ASP A 353 -34.34 -14.52 -31.61
CA ASP A 353 -34.23 -14.43 -30.14
C ASP A 353 -33.04 -15.16 -29.48
N ASN A 354 -32.37 -16.08 -30.19
CA ASN A 354 -31.32 -16.92 -29.59
C ASN A 354 -29.91 -16.30 -29.56
N ILE A 355 -29.67 -15.19 -30.27
CA ILE A 355 -28.31 -14.60 -30.38
C ILE A 355 -28.03 -13.55 -29.30
N ILE A 356 -29.05 -12.82 -28.83
CA ILE A 356 -28.88 -11.58 -28.07
C ILE A 356 -28.56 -11.82 -26.58
N ASN A 357 -29.17 -12.83 -25.94
CA ASN A 357 -28.93 -13.15 -24.52
C ASN A 357 -27.51 -13.68 -24.21
N ASN A 358 -26.64 -13.79 -25.22
CA ASN A 358 -25.33 -14.42 -25.10
C ASN A 358 -24.17 -13.43 -24.94
N LYS A 359 -24.38 -12.12 -25.08
CA LYS A 359 -23.27 -11.15 -25.09
C LYS A 359 -22.45 -11.12 -23.80
N HIS A 360 -23.10 -11.40 -22.66
CA HIS A 360 -22.46 -11.45 -21.35
C HIS A 360 -22.03 -12.85 -20.93
N LEU A 361 -22.17 -13.86 -21.79
CA LEU A 361 -21.84 -15.24 -21.44
C LEU A 361 -20.61 -15.68 -22.24
N VAL A 362 -19.55 -16.05 -21.53
CA VAL A 362 -18.35 -16.62 -22.14
C VAL A 362 -18.28 -18.09 -21.84
N GLN A 363 -18.03 -18.87 -22.88
CA GLN A 363 -17.82 -20.30 -22.78
C GLN A 363 -16.35 -20.61 -22.49
N ASN A 364 -16.07 -21.42 -21.48
CA ASN A 364 -14.73 -21.88 -21.16
C ASN A 364 -14.28 -22.91 -22.20
N ILE A 365 -13.09 -22.70 -22.78
CA ILE A 365 -12.56 -23.52 -23.87
C ILE A 365 -12.31 -24.97 -23.44
N ARG A 366 -11.96 -25.23 -22.17
CA ARG A 366 -11.56 -26.56 -21.71
C ARG A 366 -12.72 -27.49 -21.41
N ASN A 367 -13.74 -27.01 -20.70
CA ASN A 367 -14.88 -27.82 -20.26
C ASN A 367 -16.19 -27.47 -20.99
N GLY A 368 -16.22 -26.37 -21.75
CA GLY A 368 -17.40 -25.87 -22.43
C GLY A 368 -18.40 -25.16 -21.51
N GLU A 369 -18.15 -25.05 -20.21
CA GLU A 369 -19.12 -24.42 -19.29
C GLU A 369 -19.24 -22.91 -19.51
N TRP A 370 -20.43 -22.36 -19.24
CA TRP A 370 -20.74 -20.94 -19.42
C TRP A 370 -20.55 -20.15 -18.13
N SER A 371 -20.07 -18.92 -18.23
CA SER A 371 -19.94 -17.98 -17.10
C SER A 371 -20.24 -16.54 -17.51
N TYR A 372 -20.74 -15.72 -16.58
CA TYR A 372 -21.12 -14.33 -16.81
C TYR A 372 -19.91 -13.39 -16.91
N LYS A 373 -19.49 -12.94 -18.10
CA LYS A 373 -18.38 -12.01 -18.28
C LYS A 373 -18.74 -10.62 -17.76
N CYS A 374 -18.03 -10.16 -16.73
CA CYS A 374 -18.21 -8.80 -16.27
C CYS A 374 -17.51 -7.81 -17.19
N ASN A 375 -18.21 -6.72 -17.49
CA ASN A 375 -17.67 -5.67 -18.33
C ASN A 375 -16.76 -4.71 -17.56
N LEU A 376 -16.81 -4.71 -16.22
CA LEU A 376 -15.91 -3.92 -15.39
C LEU A 376 -14.48 -4.50 -15.34
N ASP A 377 -14.27 -5.73 -15.81
CA ASP A 377 -12.96 -6.39 -15.86
C ASP A 377 -11.92 -5.57 -16.66
N THR A 378 -12.34 -4.77 -17.65
CA THR A 378 -11.42 -3.90 -18.39
C THR A 378 -10.89 -2.76 -17.52
N TYR A 379 -11.71 -2.24 -16.61
CA TYR A 379 -11.33 -1.19 -15.68
C TYR A 379 -10.54 -1.73 -14.50
N ASP A 380 -10.75 -3.00 -14.12
CA ASP A 380 -9.96 -3.67 -13.07
C ASP A 380 -8.45 -3.60 -13.39
N LEU A 381 -8.06 -3.82 -14.65
CA LEU A 381 -6.66 -3.64 -15.08
C LEU A 381 -6.15 -2.21 -14.86
N PHE A 382 -6.95 -1.20 -15.21
CA PHE A 382 -6.58 0.21 -15.03
C PHE A 382 -6.37 0.53 -13.55
N TYR A 383 -7.26 0.10 -12.67
CA TYR A 383 -7.12 0.32 -11.23
C TYR A 383 -5.92 -0.43 -10.64
N ASN A 384 -5.66 -1.68 -11.07
CA ASN A 384 -4.45 -2.40 -10.67
C ASN A 384 -3.16 -1.62 -11.07
N ILE A 385 -3.15 -0.95 -12.22
CA ILE A 385 -2.01 -0.10 -12.64
C ILE A 385 -1.90 1.13 -11.73
N VAL A 386 -3.00 1.78 -11.38
CA VAL A 386 -3.01 2.93 -10.44
C VAL A 386 -2.47 2.52 -9.08
N ASP A 387 -2.91 1.37 -8.55
CA ASP A 387 -2.42 0.81 -7.28
C ASP A 387 -0.92 0.50 -7.33
N LEU A 388 -0.44 -0.06 -8.44
CA LEU A 388 0.98 -0.32 -8.66
C LEU A 388 1.80 0.97 -8.65
N ILE A 389 1.34 2.02 -9.34
CA ILE A 389 2.01 3.33 -9.35
C ILE A 389 2.08 3.91 -7.94
N LEU A 390 0.96 3.87 -7.20
CA LEU A 390 0.92 4.37 -5.82
C LEU A 390 1.86 3.58 -4.91
N LEU A 391 1.93 2.25 -5.05
CA LEU A 391 2.89 1.42 -4.32
C LEU A 391 4.35 1.76 -4.64
N ILE A 392 4.67 2.01 -5.91
CA ILE A 392 6.01 2.45 -6.31
C ILE A 392 6.36 3.77 -5.61
N ILE A 393 5.43 4.73 -5.56
CA ILE A 393 5.62 5.99 -4.81
C ILE A 393 5.87 5.72 -3.32
N ILE A 394 5.05 4.88 -2.69
CA ILE A 394 5.20 4.47 -1.29
C ILE A 394 6.58 3.86 -1.03
N LEU A 395 7.07 3.01 -1.95
CA LEU A 395 8.39 2.36 -1.83
C LEU A 395 9.55 3.33 -2.02
N LEU A 396 9.48 4.23 -3.02
CA LEU A 396 10.51 5.24 -3.26
C LEU A 396 10.69 6.14 -2.04
N ARG A 397 9.58 6.53 -1.40
CA ARG A 397 9.57 7.29 -0.15
C ARG A 397 10.03 6.47 1.04
N GLY A 398 9.52 5.26 1.19
CA GLY A 398 9.90 4.32 2.25
C GLY A 398 11.40 4.07 2.30
N LYS A 399 12.06 3.96 1.13
CA LYS A 399 13.52 3.82 1.02
C LYS A 399 14.27 4.96 1.72
N GLN A 400 13.78 6.20 1.62
CA GLN A 400 14.43 7.37 2.23
C GLN A 400 14.32 7.35 3.76
N ILE A 401 13.21 6.81 4.28
CA ILE A 401 12.89 6.77 5.72
C ILE A 401 13.85 5.85 6.52
N TYR A 402 14.54 4.89 5.88
CA TYR A 402 15.48 4.02 6.59
C TYR A 402 16.62 4.76 7.30
N HIS A 403 17.00 5.92 6.78
CA HIS A 403 18.06 6.75 7.33
C HIS A 403 17.55 7.77 8.35
N PHE A 404 16.24 7.84 8.56
CA PHE A 404 15.62 8.77 9.48
C PHE A 404 15.55 8.21 10.90
N GLN A 405 15.74 9.12 11.83
CA GLN A 405 15.53 8.95 13.26
C GLN A 405 14.25 9.68 13.65
N CYS A 406 13.78 9.41 14.86
CA CYS A 406 12.53 9.98 15.38
C CYS A 406 11.34 9.63 14.49
N ILE A 407 11.19 8.35 14.13
CA ILE A 407 10.08 7.83 13.32
C ILE A 407 9.45 6.63 14.03
N PHE A 408 8.19 6.34 13.74
CA PHE A 408 7.53 5.15 14.25
C PHE A 408 8.12 3.88 13.63
N LYS A 409 8.29 2.82 14.43
CA LYS A 409 8.74 1.51 13.94
C LYS A 409 7.82 0.94 12.86
N CYS A 410 6.51 1.19 12.98
CA CYS A 410 5.54 0.73 11.99
C CYS A 410 5.81 1.28 10.58
N THR A 411 6.37 2.48 10.41
CA THR A 411 6.69 3.02 9.08
C THR A 411 7.74 2.18 8.34
N LYS A 412 8.68 1.56 9.07
CA LYS A 412 9.62 0.59 8.47
C LYS A 412 8.91 -0.70 8.07
N PHE A 413 8.01 -1.21 8.90
CA PHE A 413 7.21 -2.39 8.59
C PHE A 413 6.29 -2.18 7.39
N ILE A 414 5.70 -0.98 7.25
CA ILE A 414 4.92 -0.58 6.07
C ILE A 414 5.77 -0.65 4.80
N THR A 415 7.03 -0.21 4.85
CA THR A 415 7.91 -0.28 3.68
C THR A 415 8.21 -1.74 3.32
N TYR A 416 8.52 -2.60 4.30
CA TYR A 416 8.74 -4.03 4.06
C TYR A 416 7.49 -4.74 3.52
N SER A 417 6.31 -4.48 4.09
CA SER A 417 5.07 -5.10 3.62
C SER A 417 4.71 -4.63 2.22
N SER A 418 4.97 -3.36 1.88
CA SER A 418 4.72 -2.81 0.55
C SER A 418 5.57 -3.49 -0.52
N ILE A 419 6.81 -3.90 -0.22
CA ILE A 419 7.65 -4.66 -1.17
C ILE A 419 6.99 -5.99 -1.51
N LEU A 420 6.53 -6.73 -0.50
CA LEU A 420 5.86 -8.01 -0.70
C LEU A 420 4.51 -7.82 -1.43
N PHE A 421 3.79 -6.77 -1.10
CA PHE A 421 2.48 -6.47 -1.70
C PHE A 421 2.56 -6.08 -3.18
N VAL A 422 3.64 -5.45 -3.63
CA VAL A 422 3.84 -5.18 -5.06
C VAL A 422 3.81 -6.48 -5.88
N PHE A 423 4.45 -7.54 -5.38
CA PHE A 423 4.46 -8.83 -6.06
C PHE A 423 3.13 -9.57 -5.91
N LEU A 424 2.64 -9.71 -4.67
CA LEU A 424 1.42 -10.48 -4.37
C LEU A 424 0.13 -9.82 -4.84
N GLY A 425 0.14 -8.51 -5.08
CA GLY A 425 -1.03 -7.74 -5.49
C GLY A 425 -1.00 -7.39 -6.98
N PRO A 426 -0.75 -6.11 -7.34
CA PRO A 426 -0.93 -5.65 -8.72
C PRO A 426 -0.13 -6.41 -9.79
N ILE A 427 1.11 -6.82 -9.51
CA ILE A 427 1.92 -7.57 -10.50
C ILE A 427 1.28 -8.91 -10.81
N PHE A 428 0.87 -9.67 -9.78
CA PHE A 428 0.21 -10.96 -9.98
C PHE A 428 -1.15 -10.79 -10.65
N ASN A 429 -1.91 -9.73 -10.36
CA ASN A 429 -3.15 -9.43 -11.09
C ASN A 429 -2.89 -9.18 -12.58
N ILE A 430 -1.88 -8.37 -12.93
CA ILE A 430 -1.51 -8.12 -14.33
C ILE A 430 -1.09 -9.42 -15.01
N ILE A 431 -0.23 -10.23 -14.37
CA ILE A 431 0.19 -11.53 -14.91
C ILE A 431 -1.03 -12.43 -15.13
N SER A 432 -1.90 -12.57 -14.13
CA SER A 432 -3.12 -13.37 -14.18
C SER A 432 -4.02 -13.00 -15.35
N ILE A 433 -4.26 -11.70 -15.55
CA ILE A 433 -5.04 -11.19 -16.69
C ILE A 433 -4.37 -11.57 -18.02
N THR A 434 -3.05 -11.51 -18.13
CA THR A 434 -2.34 -11.85 -19.37
C THR A 434 -2.22 -13.34 -19.64
N THR A 435 -2.00 -14.18 -18.61
CA THR A 435 -1.73 -15.62 -18.77
C THR A 435 -2.98 -16.48 -18.69
N LEU A 436 -3.98 -16.08 -17.90
CA LEU A 436 -5.18 -16.87 -17.59
C LEU A 436 -6.46 -16.27 -18.19
N ASN A 437 -6.36 -15.45 -19.23
CA ASN A 437 -7.53 -14.80 -19.87
C ASN A 437 -8.59 -15.81 -20.36
N ASN A 438 -8.16 -17.02 -20.74
CA ASN A 438 -9.05 -18.09 -21.20
C ASN A 438 -9.58 -18.98 -20.07
N GLU A 439 -9.03 -18.86 -18.85
CA GLU A 439 -9.33 -19.72 -17.70
C GLU A 439 -9.83 -18.88 -16.53
N ARG A 440 -11.05 -18.38 -16.66
CA ARG A 440 -11.64 -17.47 -15.66
C ARG A 440 -11.59 -18.00 -14.23
N PHE A 441 -11.93 -19.28 -14.03
CA PHE A 441 -11.88 -19.89 -12.70
C PHE A 441 -10.47 -19.83 -12.10
N GLY A 442 -9.46 -20.25 -12.86
CA GLY A 442 -8.06 -20.21 -12.43
C GLY A 442 -7.59 -18.78 -12.15
N LYS A 443 -7.96 -17.84 -13.03
CA LYS A 443 -7.68 -16.41 -12.87
C LYS A 443 -8.22 -15.88 -11.53
N THR A 444 -9.51 -16.08 -11.26
CA THR A 444 -10.16 -15.60 -10.03
C THR A 444 -9.55 -16.23 -8.79
N VAL A 445 -9.34 -17.55 -8.77
CA VAL A 445 -8.72 -18.25 -7.63
C VAL A 445 -7.32 -17.67 -7.33
N PHE A 446 -6.50 -17.51 -8.37
CA PHE A 446 -5.14 -17.02 -8.24
C PHE A 446 -5.09 -15.56 -7.73
N GLU A 447 -5.96 -14.69 -8.26
CA GLU A 447 -6.07 -13.29 -7.83
C GLU A 447 -6.54 -13.18 -6.38
N ILE A 448 -7.61 -13.90 -5.98
CA ILE A 448 -8.10 -13.87 -4.60
C ILE A 448 -7.00 -14.30 -3.64
N PHE A 449 -6.37 -15.44 -3.89
CA PHE A 449 -5.39 -16.00 -2.97
C PHE A 449 -4.18 -15.07 -2.80
N SER A 450 -3.65 -14.58 -3.92
CA SER A 450 -2.45 -13.72 -3.93
C SER A 450 -2.70 -12.38 -3.26
N ASN A 451 -3.78 -11.69 -3.65
CA ASN A 451 -4.13 -10.39 -3.06
C ASN A 451 -4.48 -10.56 -1.57
N SER A 452 -5.26 -11.58 -1.20
CA SER A 452 -5.63 -11.84 0.20
C SER A 452 -4.41 -12.08 1.09
N LEU A 453 -3.42 -12.84 0.59
CA LEU A 453 -2.14 -13.04 1.27
C LEU A 453 -1.39 -11.70 1.41
N GLY A 454 -1.38 -10.88 0.36
CA GLY A 454 -0.79 -9.54 0.37
C GLY A 454 -1.40 -8.62 1.42
N PHE A 455 -2.73 -8.52 1.47
CA PHE A 455 -3.44 -7.71 2.47
C PHE A 455 -3.26 -8.23 3.89
N LEU A 456 -3.22 -9.55 4.07
CA LEU A 456 -2.93 -10.16 5.37
C LEU A 456 -1.52 -9.79 5.87
N ILE A 457 -0.52 -9.83 4.99
CA ILE A 457 0.86 -9.44 5.32
C ILE A 457 0.92 -7.97 5.73
N ILE A 458 0.28 -7.07 4.97
CA ILE A 458 0.18 -5.65 5.33
C ILE A 458 -0.46 -5.50 6.71
N PHE A 459 -1.61 -6.14 6.92
CA PHE A 459 -2.37 -6.01 8.16
C PHE A 459 -1.59 -6.52 9.37
N VAL A 460 -0.96 -7.70 9.27
CA VAL A 460 -0.16 -8.29 10.35
C VAL A 460 1.05 -7.41 10.67
N LEU A 461 1.85 -7.04 9.67
CA LEU A 461 3.06 -6.23 9.88
C LEU A 461 2.72 -4.82 10.41
N PHE A 462 1.59 -4.25 10.01
CA PHE A 462 1.12 -2.98 10.54
C PHE A 462 0.64 -3.09 12.00
N SER A 463 -0.05 -4.17 12.35
CA SER A 463 -0.77 -4.33 13.62
C SER A 463 0.09 -4.94 14.75
N TRP A 464 1.10 -5.73 14.39
CA TRP A 464 1.84 -6.58 15.31
C TRP A 464 2.52 -5.83 16.46
N ASP A 465 3.16 -4.69 16.18
CA ASP A 465 3.84 -3.88 17.20
C ASP A 465 2.86 -3.40 18.29
N LYS A 466 1.67 -2.97 17.88
CA LYS A 466 0.62 -2.49 18.79
C LYS A 466 0.14 -3.61 19.70
N ILE A 467 -0.21 -4.76 19.12
CA ILE A 467 -0.63 -5.93 19.87
C ILE A 467 0.46 -6.35 20.85
N TYR A 468 1.69 -6.51 20.36
CA TYR A 468 2.83 -6.96 21.15
C TYR A 468 3.12 -6.05 22.36
N TYR A 469 3.26 -4.74 22.15
CA TYR A 469 3.60 -3.82 23.24
C TYR A 469 2.43 -3.58 24.20
N ILE A 470 1.18 -3.61 23.73
CA ILE A 470 0.01 -3.52 24.63
C ILE A 470 -0.06 -4.75 25.55
N ILE A 471 0.11 -5.96 25.01
CA ILE A 471 0.08 -7.20 25.81
C ILE A 471 1.21 -7.21 26.84
N LYS A 472 2.40 -6.75 26.47
CA LYS A 472 3.54 -6.62 27.40
C LYS A 472 3.40 -5.50 28.44
N LYS A 473 2.31 -4.72 28.43
CA LYS A 473 2.13 -3.51 29.25
C LYS A 473 3.23 -2.46 29.00
N GLU A 474 3.83 -2.50 27.82
CA GLU A 474 4.90 -1.62 27.35
C GLU A 474 4.38 -0.57 26.35
N GLY A 475 3.09 -0.61 26.01
CA GLY A 475 2.46 0.30 25.03
C GLY A 475 2.46 1.78 25.45
N ASN A 476 2.78 2.08 26.71
CA ASN A 476 2.94 3.45 27.20
C ASN A 476 4.39 3.95 27.14
N ASP A 477 5.39 3.08 26.96
CA ASP A 477 6.79 3.47 26.79
C ASP A 477 7.10 3.72 25.31
N ASN A 478 7.28 4.99 24.97
CA ASN A 478 7.58 5.42 23.62
C ASN A 478 8.87 4.87 23.02
N LYS A 479 9.86 4.49 23.85
CA LYS A 479 11.13 3.92 23.37
C LYS A 479 10.93 2.61 22.62
N ASN A 480 9.83 1.93 22.90
CA ASN A 480 9.54 0.62 22.36
C ASN A 480 8.96 0.68 20.93
N TYR A 481 8.21 1.71 20.58
CA TYR A 481 7.60 1.84 19.24
C TYR A 481 8.10 3.05 18.43
N PHE A 482 8.86 3.95 19.05
CA PHE A 482 9.44 5.11 18.39
C PHE A 482 10.97 4.97 18.30
N ILE A 483 11.52 5.07 17.09
CA ILE A 483 12.95 4.86 16.83
C ILE A 483 13.73 6.11 17.24
N LEU A 484 14.40 6.03 18.39
CA LEU A 484 15.30 7.06 18.90
C LEU A 484 16.72 6.47 19.00
N ARG A 485 17.66 6.97 18.19
CA ARG A 485 19.09 6.66 18.42
C ARG A 485 19.58 7.44 19.66
N SER A 486 20.64 6.96 20.30
CA SER A 486 21.08 7.28 21.67
C SER A 486 21.08 8.75 22.10
N LYS A 487 20.77 8.95 23.40
CA LYS A 487 20.91 10.06 24.39
C LYS A 487 21.41 11.48 24.04
N GLU A 488 21.68 11.85 22.81
CA GLU A 488 22.09 13.21 22.49
C GLU A 488 20.89 14.16 22.65
N LYS A 489 21.10 15.24 23.40
CA LYS A 489 20.12 16.33 23.51
C LYS A 489 19.85 16.84 22.09
N CYS A 490 18.58 16.93 21.71
CA CYS A 490 18.23 17.58 20.47
C CYS A 490 18.64 19.05 20.56
N VAL A 491 19.68 19.44 19.83
CA VAL A 491 20.22 20.82 19.87
C VAL A 491 19.17 21.84 19.44
N LEU A 492 18.24 21.45 18.55
CA LEU A 492 17.13 22.31 18.12
C LEU A 492 16.19 22.66 19.28
N HIS A 493 15.82 21.70 20.11
CA HIS A 493 14.77 21.94 21.10
C HIS A 493 15.31 22.14 22.51
N ASN A 494 16.61 21.93 22.72
CA ASN A 494 17.27 21.85 24.03
C ASN A 494 16.46 21.00 25.04
N SER A 495 15.65 20.08 24.51
CA SER A 495 14.65 19.32 25.24
C SER A 495 14.95 17.85 25.08
N TYR A 496 14.61 17.09 26.12
CA TYR A 496 14.76 15.66 26.12
C TYR A 496 13.61 15.01 25.33
N ARG A 497 13.89 13.78 24.89
CA ARG A 497 13.12 12.83 24.06
C ARG A 497 11.57 12.91 24.01
N TYR A 498 10.88 13.39 25.04
CA TYR A 498 9.42 13.33 25.14
C TYR A 498 8.70 14.34 24.23
N LYS A 499 9.27 15.53 23.99
CA LYS A 499 8.58 16.59 23.21
C LYS A 499 8.35 16.26 21.72
N TYR A 500 9.09 15.32 21.13
CA TYR A 500 9.00 15.07 19.68
C TYR A 500 7.79 14.24 19.27
N ILE A 501 7.30 13.36 20.16
CA ILE A 501 6.10 12.56 19.88
C ILE A 501 4.86 13.44 19.99
N ASP A 502 4.83 14.33 20.98
CA ASP A 502 3.80 15.35 21.09
C ASP A 502 3.75 16.22 19.83
N PHE A 503 4.92 16.54 19.25
CA PHE A 503 5.00 17.23 17.97
C PHE A 503 4.39 16.42 16.81
N TYR A 504 4.70 15.12 16.70
CA TYR A 504 4.04 14.24 15.71
C TYR A 504 2.51 14.21 15.88
N ASN A 505 2.06 14.09 17.13
CA ASN A 505 0.64 14.06 17.47
C ASN A 505 -0.05 15.36 17.11
N LEU A 506 0.61 16.49 17.34
CA LEU A 506 0.11 17.81 17.00
C LEU A 506 0.06 18.02 15.49
N CYS A 507 1.11 17.62 14.76
CA CYS A 507 1.17 17.74 13.31
C CYS A 507 0.07 16.91 12.63
N SER A 508 -0.16 15.69 13.11
CA SER A 508 -1.11 14.75 12.51
C SER A 508 -2.58 14.97 12.89
N LYS A 509 -2.89 15.76 13.93
CA LYS A 509 -4.27 16.11 14.31
C LYS A 509 -4.84 17.19 13.40
N LEU A 510 -5.87 16.87 12.61
CA LEU A 510 -6.61 17.86 11.82
C LEU A 510 -7.68 18.60 12.64
N PHE A 511 -8.25 17.91 13.62
CA PHE A 511 -9.39 18.41 14.39
C PHE A 511 -9.09 18.33 15.88
N ILE A 512 -9.55 19.33 16.62
CA ILE A 512 -9.49 19.38 18.07
C ILE A 512 -10.92 19.51 18.62
N LYS A 513 -11.17 18.87 19.76
CA LYS A 513 -12.41 19.05 20.51
C LYS A 513 -12.20 20.21 21.48
N THR A 514 -12.98 21.27 21.34
CA THR A 514 -12.94 22.39 22.29
C THR A 514 -13.65 22.02 23.60
N ASP A 515 -13.45 22.83 24.64
CA ASP A 515 -14.11 22.66 25.95
C ASP A 515 -15.64 22.60 25.82
N ASP A 516 -16.20 23.37 24.88
CA ASP A 516 -17.62 23.34 24.49
C ASP A 516 -18.07 22.04 23.79
N LYS A 517 -17.21 21.02 23.72
CA LYS A 517 -17.40 19.76 23.00
C LYS A 517 -17.60 19.89 21.48
N LYS A 518 -17.42 21.08 20.90
CA LYS A 518 -17.45 21.30 19.45
C LYS A 518 -16.17 20.80 18.81
N ILE A 519 -16.28 20.24 17.61
CA ILE A 519 -15.14 19.85 16.78
C ILE A 519 -14.75 21.09 15.98
N LYS A 520 -13.53 21.60 16.21
CA LYS A 520 -12.96 22.69 15.39
C LYS A 520 -11.78 22.15 14.60
N TYR A 521 -11.63 22.67 13.38
CA TYR A 521 -10.41 22.48 12.60
C TYR A 521 -9.23 23.12 13.36
N PHE A 522 -8.15 22.37 13.53
CA PHE A 522 -6.97 22.83 14.26
C PHE A 522 -6.05 23.55 13.27
N ASP A 523 -6.30 24.84 13.08
CA ASP A 523 -5.52 25.64 12.12
C ASP A 523 -4.03 25.72 12.47
N LEU A 524 -3.25 26.10 11.47
CA LEU A 524 -1.79 26.14 11.56
C LEU A 524 -1.31 27.11 12.65
N ASP A 525 -1.95 28.27 12.78
CA ASP A 525 -1.51 29.31 13.71
C ASP A 525 -1.82 28.93 15.16
N SER A 526 -2.96 28.29 15.43
CA SER A 526 -3.29 27.73 16.75
C SER A 526 -2.31 26.62 17.15
N LYS A 527 -1.87 25.78 16.21
CA LYS A 527 -0.86 24.74 16.48
C LYS A 527 0.49 25.37 16.86
N ILE A 528 0.90 26.40 16.14
CA ILE A 528 2.16 27.10 16.43
C ILE A 528 2.08 27.76 17.80
N GLN A 529 0.98 28.45 18.08
CA GLN A 529 0.76 29.08 19.39
C GLN A 529 0.83 28.05 20.52
N TYR A 530 0.19 26.88 20.34
CA TYR A 530 0.26 25.80 21.31
C TYR A 530 1.69 25.30 21.57
N ILE A 531 2.57 25.28 20.56
CA ILE A 531 3.98 24.89 20.72
C ILE A 531 4.80 26.01 21.34
N THR A 532 4.51 27.28 21.02
CA THR A 532 5.26 28.40 21.58
C THR A 532 4.97 28.61 23.05
N ASP A 533 3.78 28.24 23.49
CA ASP A 533 3.31 28.41 24.86
C ASP A 533 3.76 27.26 25.80
N ASN A 534 4.22 26.11 25.26
CA ASN A 534 4.60 24.89 26.02
C ASN A 534 6.03 24.39 25.77
#